data_AF-X1SIW4-F1
#
_entry.id   AF-X1SIW4-F1
#
_cell.length_a   1.000
_cell.length_b   1.000
_cell.length_c   1.000
_cell.angle_alpha   90.00
_cell.angle_beta   90.00
_cell.angle_gamma   90.00
#
_symmetry.space_group_name_H-M   'P 1'
#
loop_
_entity.id
_entity.type
_entity.pdbx_description
1 polymer ?
#
loop_
_entity_poly.entity_id
_entity_poly.type
_entity_poly.pdbx_seq_one_letter_code
_entity_poly.pdbx_strand_id
1 'polypeptide(L)' 'GELRRYVLDKLRRDQIEDLNNILEKMENLYDLLFSFDYPKGITQDLRRKTDVARGIIEKTRGDLSLSIQINKLISNLEKK' A
#
# COMPACT_ATOMS: atom_id res chain seq x y z
N GLY A 1 -9.05 -2.20 -2.27
CA GLY A 1 -8.85 -3.50 -2.95
C GLY A 1 -8.09 -3.32 -4.25
N GLU A 2 -8.68 -2.60 -5.19
CA GLU A 2 -8.11 -2.37 -6.54
C GLU A 2 -6.68 -1.80 -6.54
N LEU A 3 -6.37 -0.83 -5.67
CA LEU A 3 -5.01 -0.27 -5.57
C LEU A 3 -3.96 -1.31 -5.15
N ARG A 4 -4.31 -2.22 -4.23
CA ARG A 4 -3.43 -3.34 -3.85
C ARG A 4 -3.22 -4.29 -5.02
N ARG A 5 -4.27 -4.59 -5.79
CA ARG A 5 -4.18 -5.45 -6.98
C ARG A 5 -3.26 -4.82 -8.02
N TYR A 6 -3.40 -3.52 -8.26
CA TYR A 6 -2.53 -2.77 -9.16
C TYR A 6 -1.06 -2.79 -8.72
N VAL A 7 -0.80 -2.61 -7.42
CA VAL A 7 0.55 -2.75 -6.83
C VAL A 7 1.12 -4.14 -7.06
N LEU A 8 0.39 -5.20 -6.75
CA LEU A 8 0.87 -6.58 -6.95
C LEU A 8 1.11 -6.91 -8.43
N ASP A 9 0.26 -6.41 -9.33
CA ASP A 9 0.45 -6.57 -10.78
C ASP A 9 1.70 -5.84 -11.29
N LYS A 10 2.01 -4.67 -10.74
CA LYS A 10 3.25 -3.91 -11.03
C LYS A 10 4.49 -4.57 -10.46
N LEU A 11 4.40 -5.10 -9.23
CA LEU A 11 5.46 -5.84 -8.54
C LEU A 11 5.86 -7.09 -9.33
N ARG A 12 4.88 -7.82 -9.88
CA ARG A 12 5.10 -8.98 -10.74
C ARG A 12 5.81 -8.64 -12.06
N ARG A 13 5.73 -7.39 -12.52
CA ARG A 13 6.40 -6.90 -13.74
C ARG A 13 7.75 -6.23 -13.46
N ASP A 14 8.24 -6.33 -12.21
CA ASP A 14 9.51 -5.74 -11.74
C ASP A 14 9.60 -4.21 -11.90
N GLN A 15 8.45 -3.53 -12.01
CA GLN A 15 8.38 -2.07 -12.14
C GLN A 15 8.28 -1.42 -10.75
N ILE A 16 9.40 -1.37 -10.03
CA ILE A 16 9.47 -0.93 -8.63
C ILE A 16 9.45 0.60 -8.50
N GLU A 17 9.89 1.36 -9.51
CA GLU A 17 9.94 2.83 -9.44
C GLU A 17 8.56 3.48 -9.30
N ASP A 18 7.52 2.93 -9.95
CA ASP A 18 6.15 3.46 -9.85
C ASP A 18 5.49 3.12 -8.51
N LEU A 19 6.00 2.11 -7.81
CA LEU A 19 5.31 1.49 -6.69
C LEU A 19 5.31 2.33 -5.41
N ASN A 20 6.40 3.06 -5.15
CA ASN A 20 6.48 3.98 -4.02
C ASN A 20 5.46 5.13 -4.16
N ASN A 21 5.30 5.67 -5.37
CA ASN A 21 4.35 6.76 -5.64
C ASN A 21 2.88 6.28 -5.48
N ILE A 22 2.59 5.03 -5.86
CA ILE A 22 1.26 4.45 -5.66
C ILE A 22 0.97 4.25 -4.16
N LEU A 23 1.95 3.76 -3.40
CA LEU A 23 1.82 3.57 -1.96
C LEU A 23 1.60 4.93 -1.24
N GLU A 24 2.36 5.94 -1.61
CA GLU A 24 2.21 7.31 -1.11
C GLU A 24 0.82 7.88 -1.40
N LYS A 25 0.29 7.67 -2.62
CA LYS A 25 -1.09 8.04 -2.96
C LYS A 25 -2.12 7.29 -2.11
N MET A 26 -1.90 6.01 -1.80
CA MET A 26 -2.79 5.24 -0.93
C MET A 26 -2.79 5.80 0.50
N GLU A 27 -1.63 6.20 1.01
CA GLU A 27 -1.46 6.82 2.34
C GLU A 27 -2.10 8.20 2.41
N ASN A 28 -1.87 9.06 1.41
CA ASN A 28 -2.51 10.37 1.33
C ASN A 28 -4.04 10.28 1.31
N LEU A 29 -4.60 9.27 0.62
CA LEU A 29 -6.04 9.03 0.59
C LEU A 29 -6.57 8.58 1.94
N TYR A 30 -5.80 7.75 2.65
CA TYR A 30 -6.11 7.34 4.02
C TYR A 30 -6.08 8.51 4.98
N ASP A 31 -5.04 9.35 4.92
CA ASP A 31 -4.90 10.52 5.79
C ASP A 31 -6.02 11.54 5.54
N LEU A 32 -6.43 11.72 4.28
CA LEU A 32 -7.60 12.55 3.95
C LEU A 32 -8.88 11.95 4.56
N LEU A 33 -9.12 10.65 4.39
CA LEU A 33 -10.26 9.93 4.97
C LEU A 33 -10.26 9.97 6.51
N PHE A 34 -9.08 9.95 7.11
CA PHE A 34 -8.88 10.04 8.56
C PHE A 34 -9.08 11.47 9.06
N SER A 35 -8.62 12.48 8.33
CA SER A 35 -8.86 13.90 8.66
C SER A 35 -10.34 14.28 8.60
N PHE A 36 -11.11 13.54 7.79
CA PHE A 36 -12.54 13.69 7.63
C PHE A 36 -13.35 13.03 8.76
N ASP A 37 -12.75 12.77 9.93
CA ASP A 37 -13.35 12.08 11.09
C ASP A 37 -14.68 12.75 11.50
N TYR A 38 -15.76 12.35 10.84
CA TYR A 38 -17.09 12.85 11.05
C TYR A 38 -17.55 12.43 12.45
N PRO A 39 -18.26 13.32 13.19
CA PRO A 39 -18.79 12.97 14.50
C PRO A 39 -19.61 11.69 14.41
N LYS A 40 -19.29 10.74 15.30
CA LYS A 40 -19.73 9.34 15.39
C LYS A 40 -21.25 9.06 15.24
N GLY A 41 -22.09 10.08 15.13
CA GLY A 41 -23.54 9.98 15.05
C GLY A 41 -24.11 9.72 13.65
N ILE A 42 -23.36 9.90 12.56
CA ILE A 42 -23.92 9.88 11.19
C ILE A 42 -23.40 8.71 10.33
N THR A 43 -22.22 8.17 10.62
CA THR A 43 -21.52 7.22 9.73
C THR A 43 -21.24 5.89 10.42
N GLN A 44 -22.29 5.12 10.71
CA GLN A 44 -22.22 3.84 11.45
C GLN A 44 -21.32 2.77 10.77
N ASP A 45 -21.01 2.91 9.48
CA ASP A 45 -20.24 1.93 8.70
C ASP A 45 -18.92 2.44 8.07
N LEU A 46 -18.64 3.75 8.15
CA LEU A 46 -17.51 4.34 7.43
C LEU A 46 -16.18 4.02 8.12
N ARG A 47 -16.16 4.02 9.46
CA ARG A 47 -14.99 3.67 10.27
C ARG A 47 -14.47 2.26 9.95
N ARG A 48 -15.38 1.29 9.81
CA ARG A 48 -15.03 -0.10 9.49
C ARG A 48 -14.41 -0.22 8.09
N LYS A 49 -14.88 0.56 7.12
CA LYS A 49 -14.29 0.62 5.77
C LYS A 49 -12.91 1.29 5.79
N THR A 50 -12.73 2.34 6.59
CA THR A 50 -11.43 3.01 6.78
C THR A 50 -10.41 2.10 7.46
N ASP A 51 -10.81 1.33 8.47
CA ASP A 51 -9.93 0.35 9.15
C ASP A 51 -9.52 -0.79 8.21
N VAL A 52 -10.45 -1.28 7.38
CA VAL A 52 -10.13 -2.27 6.33
C VAL A 52 -9.17 -1.68 5.30
N ALA A 53 -9.36 -0.41 4.89
CA ALA A 53 -8.43 0.27 4.00
C ALA A 53 -7.03 0.39 4.62
N ARG A 54 -6.93 0.74 5.91
CA ARG A 54 -5.67 0.78 6.65
C ARG A 54 -4.94 -0.56 6.62
N GLY A 55 -5.65 -1.64 6.91
CA GLY A 55 -5.07 -2.99 6.88
C GLY A 55 -4.57 -3.40 5.49
N ILE A 56 -5.21 -2.92 4.42
CA ILE A 56 -4.76 -3.16 3.05
C ILE A 56 -3.50 -2.37 2.73
N ILE A 57 -3.39 -1.11 3.18
CA ILE A 57 -2.20 -0.27 2.98
C ILE A 57 -0.99 -0.88 3.67
N GLU A 58 -1.12 -1.22 4.96
CA GLU A 58 -0.03 -1.78 5.76
C GLU A 58 0.49 -3.11 5.17
N LYS A 59 -0.41 -4.01 4.75
CA LYS A 59 -0.01 -5.25 4.07
C LYS A 59 0.74 -4.97 2.76
N THR A 60 0.28 -3.98 2.00
CA THR A 60 0.88 -3.62 0.70
C THR A 60 2.27 -3.01 0.90
N ARG A 61 2.47 -2.21 1.95
CA ARG A 61 3.79 -1.68 2.35
C ARG A 61 4.77 -2.79 2.73
N GLY A 62 4.30 -3.80 3.49
CA GLY A 62 5.08 -4.98 3.83
C GLY A 62 5.53 -5.78 2.60
N ASP A 63 4.58 -6.06 1.70
CA ASP A 63 4.86 -6.78 0.44
C ASP A 63 5.88 -6.02 -0.42
N LEU A 64 5.74 -4.70 -0.53
CA LEU A 64 6.67 -3.85 -1.27
C LEU A 64 8.10 -3.94 -0.72
N SER A 65 8.20 -3.80 0.60
CA SER A 65 9.48 -3.78 1.30
C SER A 65 10.19 -5.11 1.14
N LEU A 66 9.45 -6.22 1.24
CA LEU A 66 9.98 -7.56 1.02
C LEU A 66 10.53 -7.74 -0.40
N SER A 67 9.77 -7.34 -1.42
CA SER A 67 10.23 -7.45 -2.81
C SER A 67 11.46 -6.62 -3.11
N ILE A 68 11.57 -5.40 -2.55
CA ILE A 68 12.78 -4.58 -2.69
C ILE A 68 13.98 -5.28 -2.07
N GLN A 69 13.84 -5.86 -0.87
CA GLN A 69 14.93 -6.58 -0.22
C GLN A 69 15.33 -7.83 -1.00
N ILE A 70 14.36 -8.58 -1.53
CA ILE A 70 14.61 -9.75 -2.37
C ILE A 70 15.39 -9.36 -3.63
N ASN A 71 14.95 -8.33 -4.36
CA ASN A 71 15.66 -7.87 -5.56
C ASN A 71 17.07 -7.36 -5.26
N LYS A 72 17.26 -6.66 -4.14
CA LYS A 72 18.59 -6.27 -3.67
C LYS A 72 19.47 -7.49 -3.36
N LEU A 73 18.89 -8.53 -2.76
CA LEU A 73 19.61 -9.77 -2.45
C LEU A 73 20.03 -10.51 -3.73
N ILE A 74 19.10 -10.64 -4.70
CA ILE A 74 19.37 -11.25 -6.02
C ILE A 74 20.51 -10.50 -6.73
N SER A 75 20.44 -9.16 -6.81
CA SER A 75 21.49 -8.36 -7.45
C SER A 75 22.87 -8.53 -6.79
N ASN A 76 22.92 -8.75 -5.47
CA ASN A 76 24.17 -9.03 -4.77
C ASN A 76 24.70 -10.45 -5.01
N LEU A 77 23.81 -11.42 -5.24
CA LEU A 77 24.18 -12.79 -5.58
C LEU A 77 24.70 -12.90 -7.02
N GLU A 78 24.14 -12.13 -7.95
CA GLU A 78 24.59 -12.09 -9.35
C GLU A 78 25.95 -11.38 -9.53
N LYS A 79 26.34 -10.52 -8.59
CA LYS A 79 27.62 -9.81 -8.59
C LYS A 79 28.78 -10.65 -8.03
N LYS A 80 28.55 -11.91 -7.67
CA LYS A 80 29.51 -12.79 -7.01
C LYS A 80 29.82 -13.99 -7.88
#